data_AF-A0AAU3DQT5-F1
#
_entry.id   AF-A0AAU3DQT5-F1
#
_cell.length_a   1.000
_cell.length_b   1.000
_cell.length_c   1.000
_cell.angle_alpha   90.00
_cell.angle_beta   90.00
_cell.angle_gamma   90.00
#
_symmetry.space_group_name_H-M   'P 1'
#
loop_
_entity.id
_entity.type
_entity.pdbx_description
1 polymer ?
#
loop_
_entity_poly.entity_id
_entity_poly.type
_entity_poly.pdbx_seq_one_letter_code
_entity_poly.pdbx_strand_id
1 'polypeptide(L)'
;MDTNTQPDAIELIRLADPGQSVTVRLRSTEPTLESLGVRYYDAEAVVTSGFVNGTVHLGFDSDDLSDWGRLLDAIEEAEQEADLDEPFTADWPRSGRTAYLRFIADDPYVVEVHDGTGTQIVVSVPLDMRGEWIAESRERLADARAALGVGTEDHHGTRP
;
A
#
# COMPACT_ATOMS: atom_id res chain seq x y z
N MET A 1 -19.45 0.14 19.85
CA MET A 1 -18.40 -0.14 20.85
C MET A 1 -17.12 -0.21 20.04
N ASP A 2 -16.63 0.97 19.73
CA ASP A 2 -15.48 1.21 18.87
C ASP A 2 -14.23 0.96 19.70
N THR A 3 -13.34 0.08 19.25
CA THR A 3 -11.94 -0.06 19.70
C THR A 3 -11.27 -1.17 18.90
N ASN A 4 -10.82 -0.87 17.68
CA ASN A 4 -9.65 -1.58 17.15
C ASN A 4 -8.82 -0.74 16.15
N THR A 5 -8.70 0.55 16.44
CA THR A 5 -7.55 1.32 15.97
C THR A 5 -6.51 1.20 17.06
N GLN A 6 -5.59 0.26 16.88
CA GLN A 6 -4.43 0.12 17.75
C GLN A 6 -3.59 1.40 17.56
N PRO A 7 -3.43 2.25 18.58
CA PRO A 7 -2.84 3.59 18.43
C PRO A 7 -1.33 3.59 18.10
N ASP A 8 -0.72 2.41 17.99
CA ASP A 8 0.70 2.20 17.66
C ASP A 8 0.93 1.43 16.35
N ALA A 9 -0.13 1.15 15.57
CA ALA A 9 0.02 0.45 14.29
C ALA A 9 0.55 1.42 13.22
N ILE A 10 1.72 1.09 12.65
CA ILE A 10 2.33 1.89 11.59
C ILE A 10 1.50 1.73 10.32
N GLU A 11 1.00 2.84 9.80
CA GLU A 11 0.26 2.89 8.54
C GLU A 11 1.24 3.09 7.39
N LEU A 12 1.39 2.08 6.54
CA LEU A 12 2.22 2.16 5.34
C LEU A 12 1.48 2.86 4.20
N ILE A 13 0.19 2.58 4.06
CA ILE A 13 -0.68 3.18 3.04
C ILE A 13 -1.94 3.67 3.72
N ARG A 14 -2.35 4.91 3.43
CA ARG A 14 -3.66 5.42 3.83
C ARG A 14 -4.23 6.27 2.71
N LEU A 15 -5.28 5.76 2.07
CA LEU A 15 -6.03 6.44 1.03
C LEU A 15 -7.45 6.66 1.56
N ALA A 16 -7.90 7.91 1.58
CA ALA A 16 -9.17 8.25 2.22
C ALA A 16 -9.81 9.50 1.61
N ASP A 17 -11.12 9.47 1.54
CA ASP A 17 -11.98 10.62 1.27
C ASP A 17 -12.94 10.82 2.47
N PRO A 18 -13.89 11.78 2.44
CA PRO A 18 -14.80 12.00 3.56
C PRO A 18 -15.72 10.83 3.93
N GLY A 19 -15.94 9.86 3.03
CA GLY A 19 -16.90 8.77 3.19
C GLY A 19 -16.27 7.39 3.42
N GLN A 20 -15.06 7.17 2.91
CA GLN A 20 -14.41 5.87 2.93
C GLN A 20 -12.87 5.94 2.95
N SER A 21 -12.25 4.83 3.34
CA SER A 21 -10.80 4.71 3.33
C SER A 21 -10.33 3.29 3.10
N VAL A 22 -9.17 3.15 2.45
CA VAL A 22 -8.36 1.94 2.40
C VAL A 22 -7.05 2.21 3.13
N THR A 23 -6.70 1.39 4.11
CA THR A 23 -5.48 1.55 4.91
C THR A 23 -4.71 0.24 4.99
N VAL A 24 -3.42 0.28 4.74
CA VAL A 24 -2.49 -0.83 5.00
C VAL A 24 -1.71 -0.50 6.26
N ARG A 25 -1.90 -1.32 7.29
CA ARG A 25 -1.22 -1.17 8.58
C ARG A 25 -0.39 -2.39 8.91
N LEU A 26 0.81 -2.17 9.45
CA LEU A 26 1.66 -3.24 9.94
C LEU A 26 1.05 -3.87 11.18
N ARG A 27 1.16 -5.20 11.28
CA ARG A 27 0.78 -5.94 12.50
C ARG A 27 1.92 -5.96 13.52
N SER A 28 3.16 -5.88 13.05
CA SER A 28 4.38 -5.80 13.86
C SER A 28 5.49 -5.11 13.07
N THR A 29 6.42 -4.46 13.77
CA THR A 29 7.68 -3.97 13.18
C THR A 29 8.77 -5.03 13.13
N GLU A 30 8.58 -6.15 13.84
CA GLU A 30 9.47 -7.31 13.78
C GLU A 30 9.13 -8.15 12.54
N PRO A 31 10.13 -8.54 11.72
CA PRO A 31 9.89 -9.41 10.59
C PRO A 31 9.42 -10.79 11.06
N THR A 32 8.44 -11.35 10.35
CA THR A 32 7.91 -12.69 10.63
C THR A 32 8.85 -13.78 10.12
N LEU A 33 9.61 -13.47 9.07
CA LEU A 33 10.66 -14.31 8.52
C LEU A 33 11.78 -13.43 7.97
N GLU A 34 13.01 -13.89 8.14
CA GLU A 34 14.16 -13.36 7.41
C GLU A 34 14.84 -14.51 6.66
N SER A 35 14.98 -14.36 5.34
CA SER A 35 15.56 -15.38 4.48
C SER A 35 16.39 -14.72 3.39
N LEU A 36 17.65 -15.14 3.24
CA LEU A 36 18.59 -14.60 2.24
C LEU A 36 18.74 -13.07 2.28
N GLY A 37 18.62 -12.47 3.46
CA GLY A 37 18.68 -11.00 3.65
C GLY A 37 17.37 -10.27 3.34
N VAL A 38 16.32 -10.98 2.90
CA VAL A 38 14.98 -10.43 2.70
C VAL A 38 14.17 -10.60 3.98
N ARG A 39 13.58 -9.49 4.46
CA ARG A 39 12.70 -9.47 5.63
C ARG A 39 11.24 -9.43 5.17
N TYR A 40 10.45 -10.35 5.71
CA TYR A 40 9.02 -10.47 5.45
C TYR A 40 8.23 -9.90 6.64
N TYR A 41 7.16 -9.16 6.35
CA TYR A 41 6.31 -8.51 7.32
C TYR A 41 4.85 -8.85 7.09
N ASP A 42 4.10 -8.93 8.18
CA ASP A 42 2.65 -9.08 8.17
C ASP A 42 1.97 -7.71 8.33
N ALA A 43 0.95 -7.49 7.52
CA ALA A 43 0.10 -6.32 7.55
C ALA A 43 -1.37 -6.69 7.34
N GLU A 44 -2.23 -5.70 7.50
CA GLU A 44 -3.66 -5.79 7.23
C GLU A 44 -4.09 -4.66 6.32
N ALA A 45 -4.88 -4.99 5.30
CA ALA A 45 -5.59 -4.02 4.49
C ALA A 45 -6.98 -3.89 5.08
N VAL A 46 -7.32 -2.67 5.48
CA VAL A 46 -8.56 -2.31 6.15
C VAL A 46 -9.36 -1.43 5.21
N VAL A 47 -10.57 -1.86 4.87
CA VAL A 47 -11.57 -1.04 4.19
C VAL A 47 -12.55 -0.54 5.24
N THR A 48 -12.73 0.77 5.30
CA THR A 48 -13.70 1.42 6.21
C THR A 48 -14.64 2.30 5.41
N SER A 49 -15.94 2.16 5.65
CA SER A 49 -16.98 3.04 5.08
C SER A 49 -18.28 2.94 5.89
N GLY A 50 -19.26 3.79 5.58
CA GLY A 50 -20.61 3.67 6.13
C GLY A 50 -21.41 2.44 5.65
N PHE A 51 -20.96 1.75 4.59
CA PHE A 51 -21.66 0.62 3.97
C PHE A 51 -20.95 -0.72 4.20
N VAL A 52 -19.69 -0.82 3.82
CA VAL A 52 -18.83 -2.01 3.95
C VAL A 52 -17.63 -1.70 4.84
N ASN A 53 -17.33 -2.62 5.75
CA ASN A 53 -16.12 -2.61 6.57
C ASN A 53 -15.49 -3.99 6.48
N GLY A 54 -14.18 -4.05 6.27
CA GLY A 54 -13.48 -5.31 6.02
C GLY A 54 -12.01 -5.22 6.39
N THR A 55 -11.42 -6.38 6.70
CA THR A 55 -9.99 -6.49 6.96
C THR A 55 -9.49 -7.78 6.34
N VAL A 56 -8.37 -7.71 5.62
CA VAL A 56 -7.70 -8.87 5.05
C VAL A 56 -6.22 -8.82 5.39
N HIS A 57 -5.65 -10.00 5.66
CA HIS A 57 -4.23 -10.16 5.92
C HIS A 57 -3.43 -10.05 4.61
N LEU A 58 -2.39 -9.23 4.61
CA LEU A 58 -1.39 -9.19 3.55
C LEU A 58 0.01 -9.42 4.13
N GLY A 59 0.87 -10.05 3.35
CA GLY A 59 2.31 -10.14 3.62
C GLY A 59 3.08 -9.39 2.54
N PHE A 60 4.13 -8.69 2.94
CA PHE A 60 5.02 -7.97 2.04
C PHE A 60 6.47 -8.11 2.49
N ASP A 61 7.41 -7.90 1.59
CA ASP A 61 8.84 -7.90 1.89
C ASP A 61 9.50 -6.51 1.70
N SER A 62 10.79 -6.41 1.98
CA SER A 62 11.55 -5.18 1.79
C SER A 62 11.59 -4.68 0.34
N ASP A 63 11.47 -5.58 -0.65
CA ASP A 63 11.40 -5.19 -2.06
C ASP A 63 10.04 -4.59 -2.37
N ASP A 64 8.96 -5.13 -1.78
CA ASP A 64 7.63 -4.57 -1.90
C ASP A 64 7.60 -3.12 -1.37
N LEU A 65 8.31 -2.77 -0.29
CA LEU A 65 8.43 -1.36 0.15
C LEU A 65 9.11 -0.46 -0.89
N SER A 66 10.06 -1.00 -1.65
CA SER A 66 10.72 -0.28 -2.74
C SER A 66 9.78 -0.14 -3.93
N ASP A 67 9.03 -1.20 -4.25
CA ASP A 67 8.03 -1.22 -5.30
C ASP A 67 6.88 -0.24 -4.99
N TRP A 68 6.47 -0.06 -3.73
CA TRP A 68 5.50 0.99 -3.36
C TRP A 68 6.00 2.39 -3.72
N GLY A 69 7.27 2.69 -3.41
CA GLY A 69 7.87 3.99 -3.78
C GLY A 69 7.89 4.21 -5.28
N ARG A 70 8.28 3.19 -6.05
CA ARG A 70 8.26 3.23 -7.53
C ARG A 70 6.85 3.40 -8.09
N LEU A 71 5.86 2.77 -7.46
CA LEU A 71 4.46 2.85 -7.86
C LEU A 71 3.93 4.27 -7.61
N LEU A 72 4.28 4.91 -6.49
CA LEU A 72 3.97 6.32 -6.25
C LEU A 72 4.56 7.25 -7.32
N ASP A 73 5.81 7.02 -7.73
CA ASP A 73 6.44 7.79 -8.80
C ASP A 73 5.74 7.58 -10.15
N ALA A 74 5.36 6.34 -10.47
CA ALA A 74 4.65 6.02 -11.70
C ALA A 74 3.22 6.60 -11.73
N ILE A 75 2.52 6.63 -10.59
CA ILE A 75 1.20 7.28 -10.51
C ILE A 75 1.34 8.79 -10.70
N GLU A 76 2.31 9.43 -10.05
CA GLU A 76 2.53 10.87 -10.19
C GLU A 76 2.87 11.26 -11.63
N GLU A 77 3.63 10.42 -12.34
CA GLU A 77 3.90 10.59 -13.78
C GLU A 77 2.62 10.42 -14.61
N ALA A 78 1.83 9.37 -14.36
CA ALA A 78 0.57 9.13 -15.06
C ALA A 78 -0.48 10.25 -14.85
N GLU A 79 -0.58 10.82 -13.64
CA GLU A 79 -1.47 11.95 -13.35
C GLU A 79 -1.08 13.23 -14.12
N GLN A 80 0.19 13.36 -14.55
CA GLN A 80 0.67 14.49 -15.36
C GLN A 80 0.43 14.28 -16.86
N GLU A 81 0.28 13.03 -17.31
CA GLU A 81 0.04 12.68 -18.71
C GLU A 81 -1.46 12.74 -19.02
N ALA A 82 -1.93 13.91 -19.45
CA ALA A 82 -3.35 14.22 -19.68
C ALA A 82 -4.05 13.46 -20.83
N ASP A 83 -3.38 12.52 -21.51
CA ASP A 83 -3.84 11.88 -22.75
C ASP A 83 -3.60 10.35 -22.76
N LEU A 84 -3.72 9.69 -21.61
CA LEU A 84 -3.70 8.23 -21.57
C LEU A 84 -5.07 7.68 -22.03
N ASP A 85 -5.06 6.87 -23.10
CA ASP A 85 -6.25 6.16 -23.60
C ASP A 85 -6.82 5.14 -22.58
N GLU A 86 -5.98 4.70 -21.63
CA GLU A 86 -6.32 3.74 -20.57
C GLU A 86 -5.76 4.21 -19.22
N PRO A 87 -6.50 4.04 -18.10
CA PRO A 87 -6.03 4.46 -16.78
C PRO A 87 -4.82 3.62 -16.34
N PHE A 88 -3.86 4.28 -15.70
CA PHE A 88 -2.70 3.58 -15.12
C PHE A 88 -3.18 2.59 -14.05
N THR A 89 -2.70 1.35 -14.13
CA THR A 89 -3.07 0.28 -13.20
C THR A 89 -1.83 -0.45 -12.67
N ALA A 90 -1.76 -0.65 -11.36
CA ALA A 90 -0.67 -1.38 -10.72
C ALA A 90 -1.14 -2.17 -9.50
N ASP A 91 -0.47 -3.30 -9.21
CA ASP A 91 -0.74 -4.14 -8.04
C ASP A 91 0.35 -3.96 -6.97
N TRP A 92 -0.03 -3.91 -5.69
CA TRP A 92 0.90 -3.91 -4.56
C TRP A 92 0.32 -4.58 -3.30
N PRO A 93 1.05 -5.45 -2.57
CA PRO A 93 2.29 -6.12 -3.00
C PRO A 93 2.05 -6.93 -4.28
N ARG A 94 3.10 -7.45 -4.92
CA ARG A 94 2.93 -8.23 -6.16
C ARG A 94 1.91 -9.37 -5.96
N SER A 95 0.95 -9.47 -6.87
CA SER A 95 -0.14 -10.44 -6.78
C SER A 95 0.38 -11.90 -6.79
N GLY A 96 -0.40 -12.80 -6.18
CA GLY A 96 -0.11 -14.24 -6.15
C GLY A 96 0.62 -14.76 -4.90
N ARG A 97 0.96 -13.89 -3.93
CA ARG A 97 1.53 -14.28 -2.63
C ARG A 97 0.46 -14.38 -1.54
N THR A 98 -0.21 -13.27 -1.27
CA THR A 98 -1.28 -13.10 -0.27
C THR A 98 -2.36 -12.18 -0.84
N ALA A 99 -3.13 -11.50 0.01
CA ALA A 99 -3.94 -10.37 -0.43
C ALA A 99 -3.06 -9.25 -1.02
N TYR A 100 -3.64 -8.49 -1.94
CA TYR A 100 -2.97 -7.37 -2.58
C TYR A 100 -3.98 -6.26 -2.89
N LEU A 101 -3.47 -5.05 -3.10
CA LEU A 101 -4.23 -3.91 -3.58
C LEU A 101 -3.96 -3.73 -5.06
N ARG A 102 -5.00 -3.35 -5.81
CA ARG A 102 -4.86 -2.80 -7.15
C ARG A 102 -5.20 -1.32 -7.12
N PHE A 103 -4.32 -0.52 -7.68
CA PHE A 103 -4.42 0.92 -7.80
C PHE A 103 -4.78 1.23 -9.25
N ILE A 104 -5.87 1.97 -9.45
CA ILE A 104 -6.36 2.38 -10.76
C ILE A 104 -6.47 3.90 -10.73
N ALA A 105 -5.54 4.57 -11.40
CA ALA A 105 -5.52 6.02 -11.52
C ALA A 105 -6.51 6.46 -12.61
N ASP A 106 -7.79 6.39 -12.26
CA ASP A 106 -8.94 6.88 -13.03
C ASP A 106 -9.58 8.07 -12.28
N ASP A 107 -10.61 8.70 -12.85
CA ASP A 107 -11.41 9.74 -12.19
C ASP A 107 -12.85 9.24 -11.95
N PRO A 108 -13.22 8.82 -10.71
CA PRO A 108 -12.44 8.90 -9.47
C PRO A 108 -11.38 7.80 -9.36
N TYR A 109 -10.39 8.02 -8.50
CA TYR A 109 -9.34 7.04 -8.23
C TYR A 109 -9.94 5.77 -7.61
N VAL A 110 -9.55 4.59 -8.07
CA VAL A 110 -10.11 3.33 -7.56
C VAL A 110 -9.02 2.47 -6.93
N VAL A 111 -9.30 1.98 -5.72
CA VAL A 111 -8.48 0.97 -5.05
C VAL A 111 -9.29 -0.30 -4.88
N GLU A 112 -8.81 -1.40 -5.45
CA GLU A 112 -9.38 -2.72 -5.20
C GLU A 112 -8.56 -3.46 -4.15
N VAL A 113 -9.21 -4.01 -3.14
CA VAL A 113 -8.60 -4.93 -2.18
C VAL A 113 -8.98 -6.35 -2.55
N HIS A 114 -7.99 -7.16 -2.92
CA HIS A 114 -8.16 -8.54 -3.36
C HIS A 114 -7.74 -9.50 -2.26
N ASP A 115 -8.66 -10.32 -1.75
CA ASP A 115 -8.35 -11.44 -0.84
C ASP A 115 -7.82 -12.65 -1.62
N GLY A 116 -6.67 -12.45 -2.27
CA GLY A 116 -6.11 -13.27 -3.35
C GLY A 116 -6.22 -14.78 -3.14
N THR A 117 -5.44 -15.35 -2.22
CA THR A 117 -5.42 -16.81 -1.96
C THR A 117 -6.46 -17.28 -0.93
N GLY A 118 -7.18 -16.34 -0.32
CA GLY A 118 -8.22 -16.61 0.67
C GLY A 118 -9.58 -16.88 0.01
N THR A 119 -10.51 -15.96 0.22
CA THR A 119 -11.89 -16.06 -0.28
C THR A 119 -12.05 -15.64 -1.74
N GLN A 120 -11.02 -15.00 -2.33
CA GLN A 120 -11.07 -14.40 -3.67
C GLN A 120 -12.09 -13.26 -3.79
N ILE A 121 -12.60 -12.75 -2.68
CA ILE A 121 -13.44 -11.56 -2.66
C ILE A 121 -12.61 -10.36 -3.06
N VAL A 122 -13.20 -9.50 -3.87
CA VAL A 122 -12.64 -8.21 -4.27
C VAL A 122 -13.56 -7.11 -3.75
N VAL A 123 -12.98 -6.13 -3.08
CA VAL A 123 -13.68 -4.91 -2.66
C VAL A 123 -13.11 -3.74 -3.44
N SER A 124 -13.90 -3.18 -4.34
CA SER A 124 -13.53 -1.99 -5.13
C SER A 124 -14.04 -0.74 -4.41
N VAL A 125 -13.12 0.18 -4.12
CA VAL A 125 -13.36 1.40 -3.35
C VAL A 125 -12.97 2.61 -4.20
N PRO A 126 -13.94 3.33 -4.80
CA PRO A 126 -13.67 4.61 -5.43
C PRO A 126 -13.37 5.66 -4.34
N LEU A 127 -12.38 6.51 -4.58
CA LEU A 127 -11.89 7.51 -3.64
C LEU A 127 -11.72 8.86 -4.35
N ASP A 128 -12.32 9.91 -3.78
CA ASP A 128 -12.07 11.28 -4.22
C ASP A 128 -10.75 11.80 -3.61
N MET A 129 -9.66 11.55 -4.33
CA MET A 129 -8.30 11.81 -3.86
C MET A 129 -7.94 13.29 -3.97
N ARG A 130 -7.44 13.87 -2.88
CA ARG A 130 -6.95 15.25 -2.85
C ARG A 130 -5.52 15.33 -3.37
N GLY A 131 -5.15 16.43 -4.02
CA GLY A 131 -3.84 16.62 -4.67
C GLY A 131 -2.58 16.50 -3.80
N GLU A 132 -2.67 16.25 -2.48
CA GLU A 132 -1.52 16.04 -1.60
C GLU A 132 -1.30 14.57 -1.21
N TRP A 133 -2.16 13.65 -1.66
CA TRP A 133 -2.17 12.26 -1.21
C TRP A 133 -0.88 11.49 -1.54
N ILE A 134 -0.23 11.81 -2.67
CA ILE A 134 1.04 11.20 -3.07
C ILE A 134 2.16 11.62 -2.11
N ALA A 135 2.26 12.92 -1.81
CA ALA A 135 3.26 13.44 -0.87
C ALA A 135 3.06 12.85 0.53
N GLU A 136 1.81 12.79 0.98
CA GLU A 136 1.39 12.12 2.23
C GLU A 136 1.72 10.62 2.26
N SER A 137 1.64 9.93 1.12
CA SER A 137 1.98 8.52 1.00
C SER A 137 3.50 8.29 1.04
N ARG A 138 4.27 9.22 0.48
CA ARG A 138 5.74 9.21 0.56
C ARG A 138 6.25 9.42 1.99
N GLU A 139 5.62 10.33 2.75
CA GLU A 139 5.92 10.53 4.17
C GLU A 139 5.68 9.25 4.97
N ARG A 140 4.50 8.61 4.81
CA ARG A 140 4.18 7.34 5.46
C ARG A 140 5.15 6.21 5.09
N LEU A 141 5.55 6.12 3.83
CA LEU A 141 6.57 5.16 3.40
C LEU A 141 7.93 5.42 4.08
N ALA A 142 8.34 6.68 4.21
CA ALA A 142 9.58 7.04 4.90
C ALA A 142 9.51 6.66 6.39
N ASP A 143 8.41 6.94 7.06
CA ASP A 143 8.18 6.59 8.46
C ASP A 143 8.17 5.06 8.66
N ALA A 144 7.48 4.32 7.78
CA ALA A 144 7.46 2.87 7.81
C ALA A 144 8.86 2.28 7.61
N ARG A 145 9.63 2.77 6.64
CA ARG A 145 11.03 2.35 6.42
C ARG A 145 11.90 2.60 7.64
N ALA A 146 11.79 3.78 8.25
CA ALA A 146 12.54 4.15 9.45
C ALA A 146 12.21 3.22 10.62
N ALA A 147 10.92 2.93 10.85
CA ALA A 147 10.49 2.07 11.93
C ALA A 147 10.85 0.59 11.73
N LEU A 148 10.89 0.14 10.47
CA LEU A 148 11.34 -1.21 10.11
C LEU A 148 12.87 -1.32 10.07
N GLY A 149 13.61 -0.23 10.18
CA GLY A 149 15.06 -0.21 9.98
C GLY A 149 15.46 -0.70 8.59
N VAL A 150 14.64 -0.44 7.58
CA VAL A 150 14.95 -0.70 6.17
C VAL A 150 15.49 0.63 5.62
N GLY A 151 16.81 0.78 5.52
CA GLY A 151 17.41 1.96 4.91
C GLY A 151 17.06 2.05 3.42
N THR A 152 16.95 3.26 2.87
CA THR A 152 16.99 3.47 1.42
C THR A 152 18.37 3.05 0.94
N GLU A 153 18.51 1.79 0.54
CA GLU A 153 19.74 1.32 -0.10
C GLU A 153 19.83 1.96 -1.49
N ASP A 154 20.45 3.14 -1.53
CA ASP A 154 21.12 3.62 -2.74
C ASP A 154 22.11 2.52 -3.14
N HIS A 155 21.80 1.81 -4.22
CA HIS A 155 22.76 0.96 -4.92
C HIS A 155 23.88 1.85 -5.51
N HIS A 156 24.71 2.45 -4.68
CA HIS A 156 26.02 2.92 -5.08
C HIS A 156 26.96 1.71 -5.08
N GLY A 157 26.84 0.91 -6.13
CA GLY A 157 27.80 -0.14 -6.46
C GLY A 157 29.19 0.47 -6.64
N THR A 158 29.95 0.50 -5.55
CA THR A 158 31.37 0.82 -5.54
C THR A 158 32.19 -0.46 -5.62
N ARG A 159 32.82 -0.63 -6.79
CA ARG A 159 34.19 -1.19 -7.02
C ARG A 159 34.35 -2.72 -7.01
N PRO A 160 35.42 -3.28 -7.63
CA PRO A 160 36.82 -2.80 -7.70
C PRO A 160 37.15 -1.75 -8.76
#